data_AF-B3QY77-F1
#
_entry.id   AF-B3QY77-F1
#
_cell.length_a   1.000
_cell.length_b   1.000
_cell.length_c   1.000
_cell.angle_alpha   90.00
_cell.angle_beta   90.00
_cell.angle_gamma   90.00
#
_symmetry.space_group_name_H-M   'P 1'
#
loop_
_entity.id
_entity.type
_entity.pdbx_description
1 polymer ?
#
loop_
_entity_poly.entity_id
_entity_poly.type
_entity_poly.pdbx_seq_one_letter_code
_entity_poly.pdbx_strand_id
1 'polypeptide(L)'
;MPAATAQYFDVREGNDAYNRAEYDKAKESYDKVVTEHPELLEQKEAIFNNGNVAFRQEKYDDAQARYEEIAANPKVDDKLRSEAYYNSGNTFYKKSEAAQQSSEKMKLMESALAQYKSALSLNPTDDEAKMNFEFTKKELDKLREQMKQNQQNQQNQKKQNQQKQQQQDQQKQDQQNQDQQKQDQQNQDQQQQDQQKNQDQQNQDQQNQAQPQPMQFSKKQAERLLDALKQDEKNMLKKYQQRPATVVKPEKDW
;
A
#
# COMPACT_ATOMS: atom_id res chain seq x y z
N MET A 1 -2.23 52.34 13.84
CA MET A 1 -2.46 51.59 12.59
C MET A 1 -3.05 50.25 12.99
N PRO A 2 -4.36 49.98 12.85
CA PRO A 2 -4.93 49.08 13.86
C PRO A 2 -5.03 47.61 13.42
N ALA A 3 -5.93 47.22 12.51
CA ALA A 3 -6.28 45.80 12.33
C ALA A 3 -5.73 45.17 11.04
N ALA A 4 -6.01 45.77 9.87
CA ALA A 4 -5.64 45.20 8.57
C ALA A 4 -4.12 44.97 8.38
N THR A 5 -3.28 45.85 8.93
CA THR A 5 -1.82 45.69 8.87
C THR A 5 -1.27 44.59 9.78
N ALA A 6 -1.93 44.33 10.91
CA ALA A 6 -1.54 43.26 11.83
C ALA A 6 -2.01 41.89 11.30
N GLN A 7 -3.21 41.85 10.73
CA GLN A 7 -3.81 40.70 10.06
C GLN A 7 -2.92 40.11 8.96
N TYR A 8 -2.39 40.97 8.11
CA TYR A 8 -1.49 40.57 7.03
C TYR A 8 -0.08 40.16 7.52
N PHE A 9 0.31 40.61 8.71
CA PHE A 9 1.55 40.20 9.35
C PHE A 9 1.49 38.73 9.79
N ASP A 10 0.35 38.27 10.29
CA ASP A 10 0.18 36.91 10.80
C ASP A 10 0.35 35.83 9.71
N VAL A 11 -0.16 36.04 8.49
CA VAL A 11 0.07 35.09 7.36
C VAL A 11 1.54 35.06 6.93
N ARG A 12 2.21 36.21 6.92
CA ARG A 12 3.63 36.29 6.58
C ARG A 12 4.51 35.65 7.64
N GLU A 13 4.21 35.88 8.91
CA GLU A 13 4.89 35.25 10.04
C GLU A 13 4.74 33.73 9.97
N GLY A 14 3.52 33.25 9.69
CA GLY A 14 3.27 31.83 9.47
C GLY A 14 4.11 31.26 8.32
N ASN A 15 4.18 31.98 7.20
CA ASN A 15 4.99 31.58 6.03
C ASN A 15 6.49 31.55 6.35
N ASP A 16 7.00 32.53 7.09
CA ASP A 16 8.40 32.61 7.49
C ASP A 16 8.77 31.50 8.49
N ALA A 17 7.91 31.26 9.49
CA ALA A 17 8.06 30.16 10.44
C ALA A 17 8.05 28.81 9.71
N TYR A 18 7.13 28.61 8.77
CA TYR A 18 7.06 27.39 7.96
C TYR A 18 8.35 27.16 7.16
N ASN A 19 8.90 28.21 6.54
CA ASN A 19 10.15 28.12 5.77
C ASN A 19 11.37 27.81 6.65
N ARG A 20 11.32 28.17 7.94
CA ARG A 20 12.32 27.78 8.95
C ARG A 20 12.07 26.41 9.57
N ALA A 21 11.05 25.68 9.11
CA ALA A 21 10.56 24.43 9.70
C ALA A 21 10.09 24.57 11.16
N GLU A 22 9.74 25.78 11.59
CA GLU A 22 9.14 26.08 12.90
C GLU A 22 7.62 25.82 12.83
N TYR A 23 7.23 24.57 12.59
CA TYR A 23 5.87 24.20 12.21
C TYR A 23 4.80 24.53 13.26
N ASP A 24 5.13 24.43 14.55
CA ASP A 24 4.18 24.79 15.61
C ASP A 24 3.87 26.29 15.62
N LYS A 25 4.88 27.15 15.43
CA LYS A 25 4.70 28.60 15.32
C LYS A 25 3.97 28.99 14.03
N ALA A 26 4.28 28.30 12.93
CA ALA A 26 3.57 28.48 11.68
C ALA A 26 2.08 28.16 11.86
N LYS A 27 1.78 27.04 12.53
CA LYS A 27 0.41 26.65 12.86
C LYS A 27 -0.31 27.70 13.69
N GLU A 28 0.31 28.19 14.76
CA GLU A 28 -0.26 29.23 15.63
C GLU A 28 -0.61 30.50 14.85
N SER A 29 0.32 30.95 14.00
CA SER A 29 0.13 32.14 13.17
C SER A 29 -1.03 31.96 12.17
N TYR A 30 -1.11 30.81 11.51
CA TYR A 30 -2.22 30.52 10.60
C TYR A 30 -3.55 30.32 11.32
N ASP A 31 -3.57 29.61 12.46
CA ASP A 31 -4.77 29.40 13.25
C ASP A 31 -5.39 30.73 13.67
N LYS A 32 -4.56 31.70 14.10
CA LYS A 32 -4.99 33.04 14.46
C LYS A 32 -5.74 33.73 13.31
N VAL A 33 -5.20 33.66 12.09
CA VAL A 33 -5.88 34.20 10.89
C VAL A 33 -7.22 33.49 10.65
N VAL A 34 -7.24 32.16 10.76
CA VAL A 34 -8.45 31.37 10.53
C VAL A 34 -9.55 31.67 11.57
N THR A 35 -9.19 31.85 12.84
CA THR A 35 -10.17 32.00 13.93
C THR A 35 -10.56 33.44 14.22
N GLU A 36 -9.61 34.38 14.17
CA GLU A 36 -9.84 35.77 14.58
C GLU A 36 -10.22 36.67 13.41
N HIS A 37 -9.91 36.26 12.18
CA HIS A 37 -10.05 37.10 10.99
C HIS A 37 -10.68 36.37 9.79
N PRO A 38 -11.86 35.74 9.97
CA PRO A 38 -12.49 34.95 8.92
C PRO A 38 -12.98 35.75 7.71
N GLU A 39 -13.02 37.07 7.81
CA GLU A 39 -13.39 38.00 6.73
C GLU A 39 -12.24 38.30 5.77
N LEU A 40 -11.00 37.93 6.10
CA LEU A 40 -9.84 38.21 5.28
C LEU A 40 -9.85 37.40 3.99
N LEU A 41 -9.40 38.03 2.90
CA LEU A 41 -9.17 37.35 1.63
C LEU A 41 -8.13 36.24 1.80
N GLU A 42 -7.15 36.46 2.68
CA GLU A 42 -6.04 35.56 2.99
C GLU A 42 -6.41 34.37 3.87
N GLN A 43 -7.66 34.29 4.34
CA GLN A 43 -8.12 33.19 5.19
C GLN A 43 -7.96 31.83 4.47
N LYS A 44 -8.28 31.79 3.17
CA LYS A 44 -8.15 30.57 2.35
C LYS A 44 -6.69 30.12 2.21
N GLU A 45 -5.75 31.05 2.08
CA GLU A 45 -4.31 30.78 2.07
C GLU A 45 -3.84 30.28 3.44
N ALA A 46 -4.33 30.88 4.53
CA ALA A 46 -4.00 30.43 5.88
C ALA A 46 -4.49 29.00 6.15
N ILE A 47 -5.72 28.65 5.74
CA ILE A 47 -6.25 27.27 5.84
C ILE A 47 -5.38 26.31 5.01
N PHE A 48 -5.08 26.66 3.75
CA PHE A 48 -4.23 25.86 2.88
C PHE A 48 -2.84 25.63 3.49
N ASN A 49 -2.21 26.69 4.00
CA ASN A 49 -0.89 26.62 4.61
C ASN A 49 -0.90 25.88 5.95
N ASN A 50 -2.00 25.93 6.70
CA ASN A 50 -2.22 25.08 7.89
C ASN A 50 -2.24 23.59 7.49
N GLY A 51 -2.85 23.26 6.34
CA GLY A 51 -2.76 21.93 5.73
C GLY A 51 -1.33 21.52 5.40
N ASN A 52 -0.52 22.43 4.84
CA ASN A 52 0.90 22.19 4.58
C ASN A 52 1.68 21.91 5.88
N VAL A 53 1.43 22.69 6.94
CA VAL A 53 2.00 22.46 8.26
C VAL A 53 1.64 21.07 8.78
N ALA A 54 0.35 20.72 8.77
CA ALA A 54 -0.12 19.42 9.23
C ALA A 54 0.51 18.26 8.44
N PHE A 55 0.64 18.41 7.12
CA PHE A 55 1.31 17.43 6.26
C PHE A 55 2.78 17.25 6.64
N ARG A 56 3.49 18.35 6.93
CA ARG A 56 4.90 18.32 7.39
C ARG A 56 5.05 17.68 8.77
N GLN A 57 4.04 17.80 9.62
CA GLN A 57 3.98 17.14 10.92
C GLN A 57 3.49 15.68 10.84
N GLU A 58 3.30 15.14 9.63
CA GLU A 58 2.75 13.80 9.38
C GLU A 58 1.33 13.58 9.94
N LYS A 59 0.63 14.67 10.28
CA LYS A 59 -0.78 14.68 10.70
C LYS A 59 -1.67 14.67 9.46
N TYR A 60 -1.68 13.54 8.77
CA TYR A 60 -2.30 13.45 7.44
C TYR A 60 -3.82 13.62 7.46
N ASP A 61 -4.50 13.26 8.54
CA ASP A 61 -5.95 13.49 8.66
C ASP A 61 -6.28 14.98 8.80
N ASP A 62 -5.50 15.71 9.62
CA ASP A 62 -5.64 17.16 9.77
C ASP A 62 -5.31 17.87 8.44
N ALA A 63 -4.24 17.44 7.77
CA ALA A 63 -3.87 17.98 6.46
C ALA A 63 -5.00 17.78 5.43
N GLN A 64 -5.57 16.58 5.39
CA GLN A 64 -6.66 16.24 4.47
C GLN A 64 -7.88 17.13 4.70
N ALA A 65 -8.29 17.34 5.96
CA ALA A 65 -9.43 18.18 6.28
C ALA A 65 -9.24 19.62 5.79
N ARG A 66 -8.03 20.19 5.98
CA ARG A 66 -7.69 21.55 5.50
C ARG A 66 -7.66 21.66 3.98
N TYR A 67 -7.09 20.68 3.29
CA TYR A 67 -7.09 20.69 1.83
C TYR A 67 -8.49 20.49 1.24
N GLU A 68 -9.32 19.64 1.85
CA GLU A 68 -10.71 19.43 1.42
C GLU A 68 -11.54 20.70 1.57
N GLU A 69 -11.37 21.42 2.69
CA GLU A 69 -12.02 22.72 2.93
C GLU A 69 -11.76 23.72 1.78
N ILE A 70 -10.52 23.77 1.28
CA ILE A 70 -10.14 24.63 0.15
C ILE A 70 -10.63 24.08 -1.18
N ALA A 71 -10.39 22.80 -1.45
CA ALA A 71 -10.68 22.16 -2.74
C ALA A 71 -12.19 22.12 -3.06
N ALA A 72 -13.03 21.96 -2.03
CA ALA A 72 -14.48 21.89 -2.14
C ALA A 72 -15.16 23.26 -2.17
N ASN A 73 -14.47 24.34 -1.80
CA ASN A 73 -15.06 25.67 -1.73
C ASN A 73 -15.11 26.36 -3.11
N PRO A 74 -16.30 26.57 -3.71
CA PRO A 74 -16.42 27.16 -5.04
C PRO A 74 -16.10 28.66 -5.07
N LYS A 75 -15.92 29.32 -3.91
CA LYS A 75 -15.50 30.72 -3.82
C LYS A 75 -13.97 30.87 -3.91
N VAL A 76 -13.23 29.78 -3.80
CA VAL A 76 -11.77 29.77 -4.02
C VAL A 76 -11.50 29.64 -5.52
N ASP A 77 -10.50 30.36 -6.01
CA ASP A 77 -10.07 30.29 -7.41
C ASP A 77 -9.53 28.90 -7.79
N ASP A 78 -9.63 28.55 -9.07
CA ASP A 78 -9.28 27.22 -9.56
C ASP A 78 -7.80 26.88 -9.35
N LYS A 79 -6.91 27.88 -9.29
CA LYS A 79 -5.49 27.66 -9.02
C LYS A 79 -5.29 27.12 -7.61
N LEU A 80 -5.78 27.82 -6.58
CA LEU A 80 -5.63 27.37 -5.20
C LEU A 80 -6.41 26.07 -4.93
N ARG A 81 -7.58 25.89 -5.54
CA ARG A 81 -8.32 24.61 -5.48
C ARG A 81 -7.54 23.46 -6.10
N SER A 82 -6.90 23.68 -7.26
CA SER A 82 -6.07 22.68 -7.92
C SER A 82 -4.89 22.27 -7.04
N GLU A 83 -4.19 23.24 -6.43
CA GLU A 83 -3.09 22.99 -5.50
C GLU A 83 -3.57 22.21 -4.26
N ALA A 84 -4.76 22.49 -3.74
CA ALA A 84 -5.36 21.76 -2.62
C ALA A 84 -5.69 20.31 -2.99
N TYR A 85 -6.28 20.07 -4.18
CA TYR A 85 -6.47 18.71 -4.70
C TYR A 85 -5.14 17.97 -4.88
N TYR A 86 -4.10 18.64 -5.38
CA TYR A 86 -2.77 18.03 -5.52
C TYR A 86 -2.18 17.62 -4.17
N ASN A 87 -2.23 18.52 -3.17
CA ASN A 87 -1.72 18.23 -1.83
C ASN A 87 -2.56 17.18 -1.07
N SER A 88 -3.87 17.17 -1.28
CA SER A 88 -4.77 16.08 -0.86
C SER A 88 -4.34 14.74 -1.46
N GLY A 89 -4.02 14.70 -2.76
CA GLY A 89 -3.46 13.51 -3.42
C GLY A 89 -2.15 13.03 -2.79
N ASN A 90 -1.21 13.95 -2.52
CA ASN A 90 0.03 13.64 -1.81
C ASN A 90 -0.23 13.11 -0.40
N THR A 91 -1.23 13.64 0.29
CA THR A 91 -1.64 13.23 1.64
C THR A 91 -2.15 11.79 1.63
N PHE A 92 -3.05 11.45 0.71
CA PHE A 92 -3.50 10.07 0.54
C PHE A 92 -2.37 9.12 0.15
N TYR A 93 -1.46 9.56 -0.71
CA TYR A 93 -0.29 8.77 -1.08
C TYR A 93 0.58 8.47 0.16
N LYS A 94 0.89 9.48 0.99
CA LYS A 94 1.62 9.28 2.25
C LYS A 94 0.92 8.36 3.23
N LYS A 95 -0.40 8.50 3.39
CA LYS A 95 -1.20 7.54 4.17
C LYS A 95 -1.07 6.12 3.62
N SER A 96 -1.02 5.96 2.31
CA SER A 96 -0.85 4.65 1.66
C SER A 96 0.52 4.02 1.92
N GLU A 97 1.57 4.83 2.07
CA GLU A 97 2.91 4.34 2.44
C GLU A 97 2.93 3.80 3.88
N ALA A 98 2.15 4.40 4.79
CA ALA A 98 2.02 3.97 6.18
C ALA A 98 1.06 2.79 6.38
N ALA A 99 0.22 2.47 5.39
CA ALA A 99 -0.79 1.42 5.50
C ALA A 99 -0.15 0.02 5.58
N GLN A 100 -0.56 -0.75 6.59
CA GLN A 100 -0.04 -2.11 6.83
C GLN A 100 -0.71 -3.16 5.93
N GLN A 101 -1.98 -2.94 5.57
CA GLN A 101 -2.76 -3.87 4.79
C GLN A 101 -2.75 -3.47 3.31
N SER A 102 -2.44 -4.40 2.42
CA SER A 102 -2.42 -4.13 0.97
C SER A 102 -3.76 -3.61 0.44
N SER A 103 -4.88 -4.06 1.00
CA SER A 103 -6.22 -3.58 0.62
C SER A 103 -6.43 -2.11 0.97
N GLU A 104 -6.01 -1.70 2.16
CA GLU A 104 -6.06 -0.31 2.60
C GLU A 104 -5.10 0.56 1.79
N LYS A 105 -3.87 0.09 1.58
CA LYS A 105 -2.89 0.75 0.72
C LYS A 105 -3.46 1.03 -0.66
N MET A 106 -4.05 0.02 -1.31
CA MET A 106 -4.70 0.18 -2.62
C MET A 106 -5.81 1.22 -2.59
N LYS A 107 -6.69 1.18 -1.59
CA LYS A 107 -7.79 2.15 -1.44
C LYS A 107 -7.26 3.58 -1.30
N LEU A 108 -6.22 3.78 -0.50
CA LEU A 108 -5.59 5.09 -0.31
C LEU A 108 -4.90 5.58 -1.58
N MET A 109 -4.23 4.70 -2.34
CA MET A 109 -3.65 5.05 -3.64
C MET A 109 -4.72 5.40 -4.68
N GLU A 110 -5.87 4.72 -4.67
CA GLU A 110 -7.03 5.07 -5.50
C GLU A 110 -7.58 6.46 -5.14
N SER A 111 -7.66 6.78 -3.83
CA SER A 111 -8.00 8.13 -3.38
C SER A 111 -6.98 9.16 -3.86
N ALA A 112 -5.68 8.89 -3.76
CA ALA A 112 -4.63 9.77 -4.27
C ALA A 112 -4.80 10.06 -5.78
N LEU A 113 -5.03 9.02 -6.59
CA LEU A 113 -5.29 9.16 -8.03
C LEU A 113 -6.53 10.01 -8.34
N ALA A 114 -7.60 9.85 -7.56
CA ALA A 114 -8.81 10.66 -7.72
C ALA A 114 -8.52 12.14 -7.45
N GLN A 115 -7.76 12.46 -6.40
CA GLN A 115 -7.41 13.83 -6.05
C GLN A 115 -6.46 14.46 -7.09
N TYR A 116 -5.43 13.74 -7.55
CA TYR A 116 -4.58 14.22 -8.65
C TYR A 116 -5.36 14.47 -9.93
N LYS A 117 -6.34 13.61 -10.25
CA LYS A 117 -7.22 13.83 -11.40
C LYS A 117 -8.06 15.10 -11.24
N SER A 118 -8.59 15.38 -10.05
CA SER A 118 -9.29 16.63 -9.75
C SER A 118 -8.37 17.84 -9.90
N ALA A 119 -7.13 17.77 -9.41
CA ALA A 119 -6.12 18.82 -9.60
C ALA A 119 -5.89 19.12 -11.09
N LEU A 120 -5.65 18.07 -11.88
CA LEU A 120 -5.42 18.15 -13.33
C LEU A 120 -6.66 18.62 -14.12
N SER A 121 -7.87 18.43 -13.58
CA SER A 121 -9.09 18.96 -14.21
C SER A 121 -9.19 20.48 -14.10
N LEU A 122 -8.64 21.07 -13.03
CA LEU A 122 -8.58 22.51 -12.82
C LEU A 122 -7.30 23.14 -13.39
N ASN A 123 -6.19 22.41 -13.38
CA ASN A 123 -4.92 22.83 -13.97
C ASN A 123 -4.29 21.70 -14.81
N PRO A 124 -4.65 21.58 -16.10
CA PRO A 124 -4.12 20.55 -16.99
C PRO A 124 -2.62 20.69 -17.29
N THR A 125 -2.01 21.83 -16.94
CA THR A 125 -0.60 22.12 -17.17
C THR A 125 0.29 21.83 -15.96
N ASP A 126 -0.27 21.34 -14.85
CA ASP A 126 0.49 20.92 -13.67
C ASP A 126 1.27 19.62 -13.95
N ASP A 127 2.56 19.75 -14.27
CA ASP A 127 3.40 18.60 -14.59
C ASP A 127 3.72 17.74 -13.37
N GLU A 128 3.80 18.33 -12.17
CA GLU A 128 3.96 17.60 -10.91
C GLU A 128 2.76 16.71 -10.62
N ALA A 129 1.54 17.23 -10.76
CA ALA A 129 0.32 16.44 -10.60
C ALA A 129 0.24 15.28 -11.61
N LYS A 130 0.66 15.49 -12.86
CA LYS A 130 0.74 14.41 -13.87
C LYS A 130 1.76 13.35 -13.46
N MET A 131 2.96 13.77 -13.07
CA MET A 131 4.02 12.84 -12.64
C MET A 131 3.58 12.01 -11.44
N ASN A 132 2.96 12.64 -10.44
CA ASN A 132 2.48 11.97 -9.24
C ASN A 132 1.33 11.01 -9.54
N PHE A 133 0.41 11.40 -10.43
CA PHE A 133 -0.65 10.53 -10.91
C PHE A 133 -0.09 9.26 -11.59
N GLU A 134 0.79 9.43 -12.58
CA GLU A 134 1.36 8.30 -13.33
C GLU A 134 2.21 7.39 -12.43
N PHE A 135 2.98 7.97 -11.51
CA PHE A 135 3.75 7.22 -10.54
C PHE A 135 2.86 6.38 -9.62
N THR A 136 1.87 7.02 -8.99
CA THR A 136 0.91 6.35 -8.08
C THR A 136 0.16 5.23 -8.81
N LYS A 137 -0.24 5.48 -10.06
CA LYS A 137 -0.95 4.51 -10.90
C LYS A 137 -0.08 3.29 -11.19
N LYS A 138 1.17 3.52 -11.59
CA LYS A 138 2.14 2.44 -11.85
C LYS A 138 2.37 1.58 -10.61
N GLU A 139 2.49 2.18 -9.43
CA GLU A 139 2.65 1.43 -8.18
C GLU A 139 1.39 0.65 -7.80
N LEU A 140 0.20 1.24 -7.97
CA LEU A 140 -1.07 0.56 -7.73
C LEU A 140 -1.25 -0.65 -8.65
N ASP A 141 -0.92 -0.50 -9.93
CA ASP A 141 -0.99 -1.60 -10.91
C ASP A 141 -0.01 -2.73 -10.56
N LYS A 142 1.21 -2.40 -10.13
CA LYS A 142 2.18 -3.39 -9.61
C LYS A 142 1.63 -4.13 -8.39
N LEU A 143 1.02 -3.42 -7.45
CA LEU A 143 0.45 -4.03 -6.24
C LEU A 143 -0.71 -4.99 -6.58
N ARG A 144 -1.57 -4.59 -7.53
CA ARG A 144 -2.65 -5.45 -8.05
C ARG A 144 -2.12 -6.71 -8.72
N GLU A 145 -1.04 -6.59 -9.51
CA GLU A 145 -0.43 -7.74 -10.17
C GLU A 145 0.20 -8.71 -9.17
N GLN A 146 0.92 -8.20 -8.16
CA GLN A 146 1.47 -9.03 -7.08
C GLN A 146 0.37 -9.80 -6.33
N MET A 147 -0.76 -9.16 -6.04
CA MET A 147 -1.90 -9.80 -5.39
C MET A 147 -2.50 -10.93 -6.26
N LYS A 148 -2.64 -10.72 -7.57
CA LYS A 148 -3.12 -11.76 -8.50
C LYS A 148 -2.16 -12.95 -8.58
N GLN A 149 -0.85 -12.70 -8.66
CA GLN A 149 0.15 -13.77 -8.70
C GLN A 149 0.17 -14.58 -7.40
N ASN A 150 0.07 -13.94 -6.24
CA ASN A 150 -0.04 -14.65 -4.97
C ASN A 150 -1.30 -15.53 -4.88
N GLN A 151 -2.43 -15.03 -5.40
CA GLN A 151 -3.67 -15.79 -5.43
C GLN A 151 -3.59 -17.01 -6.36
N GLN A 152 -2.98 -16.85 -7.55
CA GLN A 152 -2.72 -17.97 -8.46
C GLN A 152 -1.76 -19.00 -7.86
N ASN A 153 -0.68 -18.56 -7.21
CA ASN A 153 0.28 -19.47 -6.57
C ASN A 153 -0.36 -20.28 -5.45
N GLN A 154 -1.23 -19.67 -4.62
CA GLN A 154 -1.99 -20.41 -3.61
C GLN A 154 -2.95 -21.42 -4.22
N GLN A 155 -3.60 -21.07 -5.33
CA GLN A 155 -4.52 -21.98 -6.01
C GLN A 155 -3.78 -23.17 -6.65
N ASN A 156 -2.62 -22.93 -7.24
CA ASN A 156 -1.75 -23.97 -7.78
C ASN A 156 -1.20 -24.89 -6.69
N GLN A 157 -0.78 -24.35 -5.54
CA GLN A 157 -0.37 -25.17 -4.39
C GLN A 157 -1.51 -26.06 -3.87
N LYS A 158 -2.74 -25.54 -3.79
CA LYS A 158 -3.90 -26.35 -3.38
C LYS A 158 -4.18 -27.50 -4.37
N LYS A 159 -4.11 -27.22 -5.68
CA LYS A 159 -4.27 -28.27 -6.71
C LYS A 159 -3.16 -29.32 -6.64
N GLN A 160 -1.92 -28.90 -6.41
CA GLN A 160 -0.78 -29.82 -6.32
C GLN A 160 -0.88 -30.71 -5.07
N ASN A 161 -1.34 -30.17 -3.93
CA ASN A 161 -1.60 -30.97 -2.74
C ASN A 161 -2.74 -31.98 -2.95
N GLN A 162 -3.84 -31.60 -3.63
CA GLN A 162 -4.91 -32.54 -3.97
C GLN A 162 -4.43 -33.68 -4.88
N GLN A 163 -3.61 -33.38 -5.89
CA GLN A 163 -3.04 -34.41 -6.76
C GLN A 163 -2.12 -35.38 -6.01
N LYS A 164 -1.28 -34.87 -5.08
CA LYS A 164 -0.45 -35.74 -4.23
C LYS A 164 -1.30 -36.65 -3.35
N GLN A 165 -2.40 -36.13 -2.80
CA GLN A 165 -3.28 -36.92 -1.95
C GLN A 165 -3.99 -38.02 -2.74
N GLN A 166 -4.46 -37.74 -3.96
CA GLN A 166 -5.02 -38.76 -4.86
C GLN A 166 -4.00 -39.84 -5.25
N GLN A 167 -2.75 -39.47 -5.55
CA GLN A 167 -1.71 -40.47 -5.84
C GLN A 167 -1.39 -41.35 -4.63
N GLN A 168 -1.43 -40.79 -3.42
CA GLN A 168 -1.20 -41.55 -2.18
C GLN A 168 -2.33 -42.53 -1.90
N ASP A 169 -3.59 -42.15 -2.13
CA ASP A 169 -4.75 -43.02 -1.99
C ASP A 169 -4.74 -44.15 -3.05
N GLN A 170 -4.32 -43.84 -4.28
CA GLN A 170 -4.22 -44.83 -5.36
C GLN A 170 -3.09 -45.86 -5.09
N GLN A 171 -1.95 -45.42 -4.54
CA GLN A 171 -0.88 -46.33 -4.09
C GLN A 171 -1.34 -47.24 -2.94
N LYS A 172 -2.14 -46.72 -1.99
CA LYS A 172 -2.70 -47.56 -0.91
C LYS A 172 -3.67 -48.60 -1.45
N GLN A 173 -4.48 -48.24 -2.45
CA GLN A 173 -5.44 -49.16 -3.07
C GLN A 173 -4.74 -50.25 -3.89
N ASP A 174 -3.66 -49.93 -4.61
CA ASP A 174 -2.84 -50.92 -5.33
C ASP A 174 -2.09 -51.86 -4.37
N GLN A 175 -1.62 -51.37 -3.21
CA GLN A 175 -1.03 -52.21 -2.17
C GLN A 175 -2.05 -53.20 -1.58
N GLN A 176 -3.28 -52.74 -1.35
CA GLN A 176 -4.38 -53.59 -0.87
C GLN A 176 -4.77 -54.68 -1.90
N ASN A 177 -4.77 -54.35 -3.20
CA ASN A 177 -5.04 -55.31 -4.27
C ASN A 177 -3.91 -56.34 -4.44
N GLN A 178 -2.64 -55.94 -4.24
CA GLN A 178 -1.51 -56.88 -4.28
C GLN A 178 -1.53 -57.87 -3.10
N ASP A 179 -1.90 -57.43 -1.90
CA ASP A 179 -2.08 -58.33 -0.77
C ASP A 179 -3.25 -59.31 -0.98
N GLN A 180 -4.34 -58.85 -1.61
CA GLN A 180 -5.47 -59.72 -1.96
C GLN A 180 -5.11 -60.76 -3.03
N GLN A 181 -4.31 -60.39 -4.05
CA GLN A 181 -3.81 -61.36 -5.04
C GLN A 181 -2.80 -62.35 -4.45
N LYS A 182 -1.97 -61.95 -3.48
CA LYS A 182 -1.09 -62.90 -2.77
C LYS A 182 -1.89 -63.89 -1.91
N GLN A 183 -3.02 -63.46 -1.35
CA GLN A 183 -3.89 -64.34 -0.57
C GLN A 183 -4.64 -65.36 -1.44
N ASP A 184 -5.03 -65.00 -2.67
CA ASP A 184 -5.63 -65.95 -3.63
C ASP A 184 -4.59 -66.92 -4.24
N GLN A 185 -3.34 -66.50 -4.42
CA GLN A 185 -2.28 -67.39 -4.91
C GLN A 185 -1.80 -68.37 -3.81
N GLN A 186 -1.92 -68.00 -2.53
CA GLN A 186 -1.68 -68.93 -1.41
C GLN A 186 -2.82 -69.94 -1.21
N ASN A 187 -4.03 -69.69 -1.72
CA ASN A 187 -5.14 -70.65 -1.68
C ASN A 187 -5.08 -71.70 -2.80
N GLN A 188 -4.19 -71.57 -3.80
CA GLN A 188 -3.98 -72.59 -4.83
C GLN A 188 -2.85 -73.59 -4.50
N ASP A 189 -1.94 -73.25 -3.58
CA ASP A 189 -0.93 -74.17 -3.05
C ASP A 189 -1.35 -74.86 -1.74
N GLN A 190 -2.49 -74.49 -1.14
CA GLN A 190 -2.98 -75.07 0.11
C GLN A 190 -3.82 -76.35 -0.03
N GLN A 191 -3.77 -77.04 -1.17
CA GLN A 191 -4.23 -78.43 -1.28
C GLN A 191 -3.11 -79.48 -1.15
N GLN A 192 -1.87 -79.07 -0.85
CA GLN A 192 -0.81 -79.98 -0.39
C GLN A 192 0.07 -79.34 0.69
N GLN A 193 -0.42 -79.24 1.92
CA GLN A 193 0.36 -79.55 3.14
C GLN A 193 -0.45 -79.20 4.40
N ASP A 194 -1.17 -80.20 4.89
CA ASP A 194 -1.47 -80.31 6.30
C ASP A 194 -0.19 -80.75 7.02
N GLN A 195 0.46 -79.82 7.73
CA GLN A 195 1.15 -80.00 9.03
C GLN A 195 2.19 -78.89 9.25
N GLN A 196 1.79 -77.80 9.91
CA GLN A 196 2.31 -77.40 11.23
C GLN A 196 1.81 -76.01 11.63
N LYS A 197 1.42 -75.91 12.90
CA LYS A 197 0.91 -74.75 13.62
C LYS A 197 2.00 -73.69 13.89
N ASN A 198 1.56 -72.41 13.91
CA ASN A 198 1.85 -71.27 14.80
C ASN A 198 3.19 -71.26 15.58
N GLN A 199 3.94 -70.17 15.78
CA GLN A 199 3.71 -68.73 16.00
C GLN A 199 5.16 -68.14 16.01
N ASP A 200 5.54 -66.95 15.55
CA ASP A 200 5.07 -65.61 15.93
C ASP A 200 5.67 -64.56 14.97
N GLN A 201 4.92 -63.47 14.82
CA GLN A 201 5.28 -62.24 14.13
C GLN A 201 6.18 -61.36 15.00
N GLN A 202 7.15 -60.66 14.38
CA GLN A 202 7.26 -59.20 14.48
C GLN A 202 8.32 -58.68 13.50
N ASN A 203 7.85 -58.18 12.36
CA ASN A 203 8.56 -57.20 11.55
C ASN A 203 8.29 -55.83 12.17
N GLN A 204 9.34 -55.05 12.41
CA GLN A 204 9.22 -53.64 12.76
C GLN A 204 9.71 -52.80 11.58
N ASP A 205 8.74 -52.11 10.98
CA ASP A 205 8.88 -51.21 9.84
C ASP A 205 9.91 -50.10 10.08
N GLN A 206 10.75 -49.89 9.06
CA GLN A 206 11.57 -48.69 8.89
C GLN A 206 10.66 -47.48 8.65
N GLN A 207 10.58 -46.63 9.67
CA GLN A 207 9.93 -45.34 9.62
C GLN A 207 10.78 -44.35 8.80
N ASN A 208 10.49 -44.24 7.50
CA ASN A 208 11.08 -43.22 6.64
C ASN A 208 10.33 -41.88 6.85
N GLN A 209 10.86 -41.02 7.73
CA GLN A 209 10.40 -39.64 7.89
C GLN A 209 10.76 -38.80 6.66
N ALA A 210 9.83 -38.66 5.71
CA ALA A 210 9.88 -37.59 4.72
C ALA A 210 9.16 -36.36 5.29
N GLN A 211 9.91 -35.49 5.98
CA GLN A 211 9.46 -34.12 6.26
C GLN A 211 9.28 -33.36 4.94
N PRO A 212 8.12 -32.75 4.66
CA PRO A 212 8.00 -31.79 3.57
C PRO A 212 8.77 -30.52 3.96
N GLN A 213 9.96 -30.33 3.37
CA GLN A 213 10.63 -29.04 3.38
C GLN A 213 9.72 -28.00 2.70
N PRO A 214 9.49 -26.82 3.30
CA PRO A 214 8.72 -25.76 2.65
C PRO A 214 9.45 -25.34 1.38
N MET A 215 8.76 -25.37 0.23
CA MET A 215 9.26 -24.78 -1.01
C MET A 215 9.51 -23.28 -0.79
N GLN A 216 10.76 -22.94 -0.50
CA GLN A 216 11.25 -21.59 -0.63
C GLN A 216 11.26 -21.26 -2.12
N PHE A 217 10.36 -20.38 -2.57
CA PHE A 217 10.68 -19.48 -3.69
C PHE A 217 12.11 -19.00 -3.44
N SER A 218 13.04 -19.25 -4.37
CA SER A 218 14.46 -19.03 -4.05
C SER A 218 14.61 -17.60 -3.55
N LYS A 219 14.92 -17.45 -2.26
CA LYS A 219 14.96 -16.17 -1.54
C LYS A 219 15.73 -15.13 -2.36
N LYS A 220 16.74 -15.61 -3.09
CA LYS A 220 17.61 -14.92 -4.04
C LYS A 220 16.91 -14.32 -5.27
N GLN A 221 15.89 -14.95 -5.86
CA GLN A 221 15.12 -14.38 -6.98
C GLN A 221 14.14 -13.32 -6.49
N ALA A 222 13.50 -13.55 -5.34
CA ALA A 222 12.67 -12.55 -4.68
C ALA A 222 13.51 -11.33 -4.26
N GLU A 223 14.71 -11.54 -3.71
CA GLU A 223 15.68 -10.50 -3.36
C GLU A 223 16.17 -9.73 -4.60
N ARG A 224 16.50 -10.39 -5.71
CA ARG A 224 16.91 -9.71 -6.96
C ARG A 224 15.79 -8.88 -7.58
N LEU A 225 14.56 -9.40 -7.57
CA LEU A 225 13.40 -8.64 -8.04
C LEU A 225 13.11 -7.46 -7.10
N LEU A 226 13.22 -7.68 -5.78
CA LEU A 226 13.07 -6.64 -4.77
C LEU A 226 14.13 -5.54 -4.89
N ASP A 227 15.38 -5.87 -5.18
CA ASP A 227 16.46 -4.90 -5.36
C ASP A 227 16.33 -4.11 -6.68
N ALA A 228 15.92 -4.76 -7.76
CA ALA A 228 15.62 -4.08 -9.02
C ALA A 228 14.42 -3.11 -8.87
N LEU A 229 13.40 -3.51 -8.11
CA LEU A 229 12.26 -2.66 -7.80
C LEU A 229 12.65 -1.48 -6.92
N LYS A 230 13.50 -1.69 -5.90
CA LYS A 230 13.99 -0.62 -5.02
C LYS A 230 14.78 0.45 -5.75
N GLN A 231 15.56 0.11 -6.79
CA GLN A 231 16.31 1.11 -7.55
C GLN A 231 15.42 1.98 -8.44
N ASP A 232 14.46 1.35 -9.13
CA ASP A 232 13.47 2.06 -9.96
C ASP A 232 12.55 2.95 -9.11
N GLU A 233 12.09 2.42 -7.97
CA GLU A 233 11.33 3.14 -6.95
C GLU A 233 12.15 4.31 -6.41
N LYS A 234 13.38 4.08 -5.92
CA LYS A 234 14.24 5.14 -5.35
C LYS A 234 14.51 6.29 -6.32
N ASN A 235 14.71 5.99 -7.61
CA ASN A 235 14.93 7.02 -8.63
C ASN A 235 13.66 7.83 -8.93
N MET A 236 12.48 7.19 -8.90
CA MET A 236 11.19 7.87 -9.04
C MET A 236 10.81 8.65 -7.76
N LEU A 237 11.04 8.07 -6.58
CA LEU A 237 10.79 8.68 -5.27
C LEU A 237 11.65 9.95 -5.08
N LYS A 238 12.91 9.91 -5.53
CA LYS A 238 13.80 11.09 -5.50
C LYS A 238 13.28 12.24 -6.37
N LYS A 239 12.56 11.94 -7.45
CA LYS A 239 11.90 12.95 -8.30
C LYS A 239 10.58 13.42 -7.69
N TYR A 240 9.82 12.52 -7.07
CA TYR A 240 8.56 12.79 -6.36
C TYR A 240 8.74 13.68 -5.11
N GLN A 241 9.84 13.51 -4.38
CA GLN A 241 10.13 14.29 -3.16
C GLN A 241 10.57 15.75 -3.42
N GLN A 242 10.77 16.15 -4.69
CA GLN A 242 11.24 17.48 -5.04
C GLN A 242 10.13 18.45 -5.38
N ARG A 243 9.28 18.74 -4.39
CA ARG A 243 8.68 20.06 -4.23
C ARG A 243 8.58 20.34 -2.73
N PRO A 244 9.28 21.35 -2.18
CA PRO A 244 8.96 21.78 -0.83
C PRO A 244 7.47 22.19 -0.85
N ALA A 245 6.65 21.73 0.10
CA ALA A 245 5.27 22.20 0.18
C ALA A 245 5.34 23.73 0.30
N THR A 246 4.94 24.40 -0.77
CA THR A 246 5.09 25.84 -0.94
C THR A 246 3.93 26.52 -0.23
N VAL A 247 4.25 27.39 0.71
CA VAL A 247 3.24 28.23 1.32
C VAL A 247 2.79 29.29 0.31
N VAL A 248 1.48 29.43 0.14
CA VAL A 248 0.91 30.45 -0.73
C VAL A 248 1.15 31.79 -0.05
N LYS A 249 1.81 32.71 -0.76
CA LYS A 249 2.05 34.07 -0.30
C LYS A 249 0.85 34.93 -0.69
N PRO A 250 0.37 35.80 0.20
CA PRO A 250 -0.75 36.67 -0.13
C PRO A 250 -0.34 37.63 -1.26
N GLU A 251 -1.22 37.79 -2.26
CA GLU A 251 -1.01 38.72 -3.36
C GLU A 251 -0.88 40.14 -2.78
N LYS A 252 0.22 40.84 -3.11
CA LYS A 252 0.43 42.21 -2.68
C LYS A 252 -0.40 43.11 -3.61
N ASP A 253 -1.57 43.53 -3.17
CA ASP A 253 -2.22 44.73 -3.70
C ASP A 253 -1.95 45.90 -2.76
N TRP A 254 -0.79 46.55 -2.98
CA TRP A 254 -0.51 47.91 -2.53
C TRP A 254 0.25 48.65 -3.63
#